data_AF-A0A926SP58-F1
#
_entry.id   AF-A0A926SP58-F1
#
_cell.length_a   1.000
_cell.length_b   1.000
_cell.length_c   1.000
_cell.angle_alpha   90.00
_cell.angle_beta   90.00
_cell.angle_gamma   90.00
#
_symmetry.space_group_name_H-M   'P 1'
#
loop_
_entity.id
_entity.type
_entity.pdbx_description
1 polymer ?
#
loop_
_entity_poly.entity_id
_entity_poly.type
_entity_poly.pdbx_seq_one_letter_code
_entity_poly.pdbx_strand_id
1 'polypeptide(L)'
;MRHYCYSWIENWCKENGWTDLFVVDRNEYWAFPPFGVMPLPIPSQTLRTLKQQHGFSPDERRWCSIAVGATLLASIASYWLQCPMPLVGAFALGAVTVAQLEED
;
A
#
# COMPACT_ATOMS: atom_id res chain seq x y z
N MET A 1 -4.41 -0.86 3.68
CA MET A 1 -3.21 0.00 3.87
C MET A 1 -3.34 1.19 2.91
N ARG A 2 -2.45 2.19 2.89
CA ARG A 2 -2.40 3.07 1.70
C ARG A 2 -1.53 2.38 0.68
N HIS A 3 -2.05 2.17 -0.53
CA HIS A 3 -1.33 1.41 -1.53
C HIS A 3 -0.49 2.29 -2.46
N TYR A 4 -0.76 3.59 -2.48
CA TYR A 4 -0.07 4.55 -3.32
C TYR A 4 0.64 5.61 -2.47
N CYS A 5 1.89 5.91 -2.81
CA CYS A 5 2.60 6.99 -2.17
C CYS A 5 2.07 8.34 -2.68
N TYR A 6 1.73 9.25 -1.77
CA TYR A 6 1.21 10.57 -2.11
C TYR A 6 2.17 11.34 -3.04
N SER A 7 3.47 11.27 -2.79
CA SER A 7 4.48 11.99 -3.58
C SER A 7 4.58 11.51 -5.04
N TRP A 8 4.30 10.22 -5.31
CA TRP A 8 4.31 9.70 -6.69
C TRP A 8 3.18 10.32 -7.51
N ILE A 9 2.00 10.39 -6.90
CA ILE A 9 0.80 10.95 -7.52
C ILE A 9 0.96 12.46 -7.67
N GLU A 10 1.53 13.13 -6.66
CA GLU A 10 1.81 14.57 -6.72
C GLU A 10 2.78 14.91 -7.87
N ASN A 11 3.85 14.14 -8.02
CA ASN A 11 4.81 14.32 -9.12
C ASN A 11 4.15 14.06 -10.47
N TRP A 12 3.37 12.98 -10.61
CA TRP A 12 2.62 12.70 -11.83
C TRP A 12 1.64 13.83 -12.17
N CYS A 13 0.95 14.39 -11.16
CA CYS A 13 0.05 15.52 -11.37
C CYS A 13 0.80 16.73 -11.93
N LYS A 14 1.95 17.10 -11.32
CA LYS A 14 2.79 18.21 -11.78
C LYS A 14 3.27 18.04 -13.21
N GLU A 15 3.69 16.82 -13.57
CA GLU A 15 4.16 16.51 -14.93
C GLU A 15 3.05 16.57 -15.98
N ASN A 16 1.81 16.27 -15.60
CA ASN A 16 0.65 16.23 -16.52
C ASN A 16 -0.20 17.51 -16.46
N GLY A 17 0.24 18.54 -15.74
CA GLY A 17 -0.48 19.81 -15.60
C GLY A 17 -1.74 19.73 -14.73
N TRP A 18 -1.85 18.69 -13.89
CA TRP A 18 -2.89 18.59 -12.88
C TRP A 18 -2.50 19.38 -11.63
N THR A 19 -3.48 20.00 -11.00
CA THR A 19 -3.28 20.89 -9.85
C THR A 19 -4.14 20.48 -8.67
N ASP A 20 -3.79 20.96 -7.47
CA ASP A 20 -4.52 20.74 -6.22
C ASP A 20 -4.91 19.27 -5.99
N LEU A 21 -3.88 18.41 -5.80
CA LEU A 21 -4.08 17.02 -5.41
C LEU A 21 -4.65 16.93 -4.00
N PHE A 22 -5.76 16.20 -3.85
CA PHE A 22 -6.30 15.83 -2.56
C PHE A 22 -6.76 14.37 -2.54
N VAL A 23 -6.89 13.84 -1.33
CA VAL A 23 -7.22 12.43 -1.08
C VAL A 23 -8.62 12.37 -0.47
N VAL A 24 -9.54 11.68 -1.14
CA VAL A 24 -10.92 11.50 -0.67
C VAL A 24 -11.04 10.25 0.18
N ASP A 25 -10.40 9.16 -0.23
CA ASP A 25 -10.35 7.90 0.51
C ASP A 25 -8.94 7.25 0.40
N ARG A 26 -8.72 6.10 1.06
CA ARG A 26 -7.42 5.43 1.18
C ARG A 26 -6.68 5.23 -0.14
N ASN A 27 -7.40 4.98 -1.23
CA ASN A 27 -6.88 4.78 -2.59
C ASN A 27 -7.53 5.70 -3.63
N GLU A 28 -8.30 6.70 -3.21
CA GLU A 28 -9.04 7.57 -4.13
C GLU A 28 -8.44 8.98 -4.12
N TYR A 29 -7.83 9.33 -5.24
CA TYR A 29 -7.09 10.57 -5.42
C TYR A 29 -7.79 11.43 -6.45
N TRP A 30 -7.94 12.70 -6.11
CA TRP A 30 -8.65 13.68 -6.93
C TRP A 30 -7.75 14.88 -7.15
N ALA A 31 -7.78 15.42 -8.35
CA ALA A 31 -7.02 16.61 -8.71
C ALA A 31 -7.75 17.34 -9.84
N PHE A 32 -7.38 18.60 -10.07
CA PHE A 32 -7.93 19.39 -11.17
C PHE A 32 -7.15 19.08 -12.45
N PRO A 33 -7.82 18.61 -13.52
CA PRO A 33 -7.16 18.39 -14.80
C PRO A 33 -6.75 19.73 -15.42
N PRO A 34 -5.84 19.74 -16.41
CA PRO A 34 -5.44 20.96 -17.09
C PRO A 34 -6.67 21.67 -17.69
N PHE A 35 -6.80 22.96 -17.41
CA PHE A 35 -7.95 23.80 -17.80
C PHE A 35 -9.31 23.39 -17.23
N GLY A 36 -9.35 22.45 -16.28
CA GLY A 36 -10.56 22.01 -15.60
C GLY A 36 -10.94 22.91 -14.44
N VAL A 37 -12.25 23.14 -14.27
CA VAL A 37 -12.82 23.92 -13.15
C VAL A 37 -13.35 23.02 -12.03
N MET A 38 -13.36 21.70 -12.26
CA MET A 38 -13.86 20.70 -11.31
C MET A 38 -12.79 19.63 -11.10
N PRO A 39 -12.58 19.16 -9.85
CA PRO A 39 -11.67 18.07 -9.61
C PRO A 39 -12.25 16.78 -10.17
N LEU A 40 -11.40 15.94 -10.74
CA LEU A 40 -11.76 14.63 -11.26
C LEU A 40 -10.94 13.55 -10.53
N PRO A 41 -11.50 12.34 -10.39
CA PRO A 41 -10.74 11.22 -9.88
C PRO A 41 -9.59 10.89 -10.85
N ILE A 42 -8.40 10.66 -10.31
CA ILE A 42 -7.25 10.21 -11.10
C ILE A 42 -7.56 8.80 -11.63
N PRO A 43 -7.37 8.54 -12.93
CA PRO A 43 -7.68 7.23 -13.51
C PRO A 43 -6.98 6.08 -12.79
N SER A 44 -7.72 5.03 -12.44
CA SER A 44 -7.17 3.85 -11.75
C SER A 44 -6.07 3.15 -12.55
N GLN A 45 -6.15 3.20 -13.88
CA GLN A 45 -5.09 2.69 -14.76
C GLN A 45 -3.77 3.43 -14.53
N THR A 46 -3.81 4.75 -14.42
CA THR A 46 -2.65 5.58 -14.12
C THR A 46 -2.06 5.25 -12.77
N LEU A 47 -2.90 5.13 -11.73
CA LEU A 47 -2.46 4.72 -10.39
C LEU A 47 -1.76 3.36 -10.43
N ARG A 48 -2.35 2.36 -11.09
CA ARG A 48 -1.74 1.03 -11.27
C ARG A 48 -0.40 1.11 -12.01
N THR A 49 -0.27 1.92 -13.07
CA THR A 49 1.02 2.10 -13.75
C THR A 49 2.07 2.78 -12.87
N LEU A 50 1.70 3.78 -12.07
CA LEU A 50 2.60 4.42 -11.10
C LEU A 50 3.09 3.42 -10.05
N LYS A 51 2.21 2.55 -9.55
CA LYS A 51 2.56 1.47 -8.62
C LYS A 51 3.51 0.45 -9.25
N GLN A 52 3.30 0.09 -10.52
CA GLN A 52 4.23 -0.80 -11.24
C GLN A 52 5.61 -0.18 -11.43
N GLN A 53 5.69 1.14 -11.66
CA GLN A 53 6.97 1.84 -11.84
C GLN A 53 7.75 2.01 -10.54
N HIS A 54 7.08 2.34 -9.43
CA HIS A 54 7.74 2.64 -8.16
C HIS A 54 7.78 1.46 -7.17
N GLY A 55 6.98 0.42 -7.38
CA GLY A 55 6.89 -0.76 -6.54
C GLY A 55 6.02 -0.57 -5.29
N PHE A 56 6.45 -1.12 -4.16
CA PHE A 56 5.71 -1.05 -2.90
C PHE A 56 5.68 0.35 -2.31
N SER A 57 4.50 0.81 -1.93
CA SER A 57 4.36 2.04 -1.15
C SER A 57 5.09 1.94 0.20
N PRO A 58 5.48 3.07 0.82
CA PRO A 58 6.15 3.06 2.12
C PRO A 58 5.32 2.39 3.22
N ASP A 59 3.99 2.49 3.14
CA ASP A 59 3.08 1.83 4.08
C ASP A 59 3.05 0.31 3.84
N GLU A 60 2.88 -0.15 2.60
CA GLU A 60 2.97 -1.59 2.28
C GLU A 60 4.31 -2.18 2.69
N ARG A 61 5.42 -1.46 2.44
CA ARG A 61 6.75 -1.90 2.84
C ARG A 61 6.88 -2.06 4.35
N ARG A 62 6.31 -1.13 5.13
CA ARG A 62 6.28 -1.24 6.60
C ARG A 62 5.48 -2.45 7.05
N TRP A 63 4.28 -2.65 6.51
CA TRP A 63 3.45 -3.78 6.88
C TRP A 63 4.07 -5.13 6.50
N CYS A 64 4.64 -5.24 5.30
CA CYS A 64 5.42 -6.42 4.90
C CYS A 64 6.61 -6.66 5.84
N SER A 65 7.34 -5.61 6.22
CA SER A 65 8.46 -5.74 7.17
C SER A 65 8.01 -6.22 8.55
N ILE A 66 6.86 -5.75 9.04
CA ILE A 66 6.26 -6.21 10.30
C ILE A 66 5.85 -7.67 10.20
N ALA A 67 5.21 -8.08 9.09
CA ALA A 67 4.81 -9.46 8.86
C ALA A 67 6.02 -10.41 8.87
N VAL A 68 7.10 -10.04 8.16
CA VAL A 68 8.36 -10.81 8.15
C VAL A 68 9.01 -10.83 9.54
N GLY A 69 9.03 -9.72 10.26
CA GLY A 69 9.53 -9.67 11.64
C GLY A 69 8.74 -10.59 12.57
N ALA A 70 7.41 -10.57 12.46
CA ALA A 70 6.52 -11.41 13.25
C ALA A 70 6.73 -12.91 12.95
N THR A 71 6.91 -13.29 11.68
CA THR A 71 7.17 -14.70 11.33
C THR A 71 8.53 -15.18 11.83
N LEU A 72 9.57 -14.35 11.80
CA LEU A 72 10.87 -14.66 12.39
C LEU A 72 10.77 -14.85 13.90
N LEU A 73 10.13 -13.92 14.60
CA LEU A 73 9.92 -14.02 16.06
C LEU A 73 9.11 -15.26 16.43
N ALA A 74 8.05 -15.56 15.69
CA ALA A 74 7.24 -16.75 15.91
C ALA A 74 8.04 -18.04 15.67
N SER A 75 8.96 -18.06 14.71
CA SER A 75 9.84 -19.20 14.44
C SER A 75 10.79 -19.44 15.61
N ILE A 76 11.40 -18.38 16.15
CA ILE A 76 12.27 -18.46 17.34
C ILE A 76 11.48 -18.91 18.57
N ALA A 77 10.30 -18.32 18.79
CA ALA A 77 9.42 -18.68 19.89
C ALA A 77 8.97 -20.15 19.80
N SER A 78 8.67 -20.64 18.60
CA SER A 78 8.32 -22.04 18.36
C SER A 78 9.47 -22.98 18.73
N TYR A 79 10.71 -22.60 18.41
CA TYR A 79 11.89 -23.36 18.81
C TYR A 79 12.08 -23.40 20.34
N TRP A 80 11.90 -22.26 21.03
CA TRP A 80 12.05 -22.18 22.49
C TRP A 80 10.94 -22.89 23.26
N LEU A 81 9.70 -22.72 22.82
CA LEU A 81 8.52 -23.30 23.47
C LEU A 81 8.26 -24.76 23.03
N GLN A 82 9.04 -25.26 22.06
CA GLN A 82 8.86 -26.57 21.42
C GLN A 82 7.42 -26.84 20.97
N CYS A 83 6.66 -25.79 20.63
CA CYS A 83 5.25 -25.89 20.28
C CYS A 83 4.98 -25.21 18.92
N PRO A 84 4.10 -25.78 18.07
CA PRO A 84 3.83 -25.25 16.73
C PRO A 84 2.81 -24.10 16.73
N MET A 85 2.15 -23.83 17.85
CA MET A 85 1.11 -22.80 17.99
C MET A 85 1.55 -21.38 17.54
N PRO A 86 2.75 -20.87 17.89
CA PRO A 86 3.21 -19.56 17.45
C PRO A 86 3.35 -19.46 15.93
N LEU A 87 3.74 -20.55 15.27
CA LEU A 87 3.91 -20.62 13.82
C LEU A 87 2.56 -20.50 13.10
N VAL A 88 1.52 -21.16 13.63
CA VAL A 88 0.15 -21.05 13.09
C VAL A 88 -0.39 -19.63 13.24
N GLY A 89 -0.11 -18.97 14.37
CA GLY A 89 -0.45 -17.56 14.57
C GLY A 89 0.23 -16.63 13.55
N ALA A 90 1.51 -16.85 13.29
CA ALA A 90 2.25 -16.11 12.27
C ALA A 90 1.71 -16.33 10.85
N PHE A 91 1.31 -17.56 10.53
CA PHE A 91 0.66 -17.86 9.25
C PHE A 91 -0.68 -17.13 9.10
N ALA A 92 -1.52 -17.15 10.14
CA ALA A 92 -2.80 -16.44 10.13
C ALA A 92 -2.61 -14.93 9.97
N LEU A 93 -1.64 -14.34 10.68
CA LEU A 93 -1.28 -12.94 10.50
C LEU A 93 -0.81 -12.65 9.07
N GLY A 94 0.04 -13.52 8.51
CA GLY A 94 0.46 -13.45 7.11
C GLY A 94 -0.73 -13.42 6.15
N ALA A 95 -1.69 -14.34 6.31
CA ALA A 95 -2.89 -14.38 5.49
C ALA A 95 -3.71 -13.08 5.58
N VAL A 96 -3.89 -12.52 6.78
CA VAL A 96 -4.58 -11.23 6.96
C VAL A 96 -3.82 -10.09 6.29
N THR A 97 -2.48 -10.07 6.37
CA THR A 97 -1.69 -9.03 5.70
C THR A 97 -1.77 -9.13 4.18
N VAL A 98 -1.81 -10.34 3.63
CA VAL A 98 -1.98 -10.57 2.19
C VAL A 98 -3.38 -10.12 1.73
N ALA A 99 -4.42 -10.48 2.49
CA ALA A 99 -5.79 -10.05 2.20
C ALA A 99 -5.94 -8.51 2.25
N GLN A 100 -5.14 -7.82 3.06
CA GLN A 100 -5.10 -6.36 3.13
C GLN A 100 -4.21 -5.72 2.05
N LEU A 101 -3.40 -6.52 1.34
CA LEU A 101 -2.49 -6.07 0.28
C LEU A 101 -3.14 -6.19 -1.11
N GLU A 102 -4.04 -7.15 -1.30
CA GLU A 102 -4.87 -7.27 -2.50
C GLU A 102 -5.75 -6.01 -2.64
N GLU A 103 -5.63 -5.32 -3.77
CA GLU A 103 -6.55 -4.26 -4.19
C GLU A 103 -7.66 -4.90 -5.03
N ASP A 104 -8.92 -4.68 -4.67
CA ASP A 104 -10.08 -4.95 -5.54
C ASP A 104 -10.11 -3.96 -6.74
#